data_AF-A0A5E4UN84-F1
#
_entry.id   AF-A0A5E4UN84-F1
#
_cell.length_a   1.000
_cell.length_b   1.000
_cell.length_c   1.000
_cell.angle_alpha   90.00
_cell.angle_beta   90.00
_cell.angle_gamma   90.00
#
_symmetry.space_group_name_H-M   'P 1'
#
loop_
_entity.id
_entity.type
_entity.pdbx_description
1 polymer ?
#
loop_
_entity_poly.entity_id
_entity_poly.type
_entity_poly.pdbx_seq_one_letter_code
_entity_poly.pdbx_strand_id
1 'polypeptide(L)'
;MTDEWKIEPPDVAMARYEAEYQEMIGNARSAEESALELMCDLEDLWLSVAPGKTSDDFMKDVHRMFDYEDPDIEAMEAAYIETANTDERTLGAWPFIDTPIRIAYGHAYVASLAAIRTGATNMAFNEIQRASLWHGIAIGLSRTGARGTERPKSIADVARDAAIARNSENRAIKQSALDWLDEHFHECKSMDDAAARLTKIVPVVFRTARRYVTYWSLSRH
;
A
#
# COMPACT_ATOMS: atom_id res chain seq x y z
N MET A 1 14.03 51.47 13.38
CA MET A 1 13.44 50.47 14.29
C MET A 1 14.28 49.22 14.17
N THR A 2 15.21 49.03 15.10
CA THR A 2 16.02 47.82 15.21
C THR A 2 15.14 46.76 15.85
N ASP A 3 14.83 45.72 15.09
CA ASP A 3 14.13 44.54 15.61
C ASP A 3 15.07 43.87 16.62
N GLU A 4 14.77 44.04 17.91
CA GLU A 4 15.47 43.33 18.98
C GLU A 4 15.12 41.85 18.85
N TRP A 5 16.08 41.06 18.36
CA TRP A 5 16.01 39.61 18.42
C TRP A 5 15.94 39.19 19.90
N LYS A 6 14.74 38.94 20.39
CA LYS A 6 14.52 38.37 21.72
C LYS A 6 15.15 36.99 21.74
N ILE A 7 16.32 36.90 22.37
CA ILE A 7 16.99 35.63 22.62
C ILE A 7 16.11 34.88 23.62
N GLU A 8 15.46 33.81 23.15
CA GLU A 8 14.71 32.92 24.03
C GLU A 8 15.64 32.32 25.09
N PRO A 9 15.17 32.21 26.35
CA PRO A 9 15.88 31.45 27.37
C PRO A 9 16.21 30.02 26.88
N PRO A 10 17.43 29.50 27.10
CA PRO A 10 17.85 28.20 26.58
C PRO A 10 16.95 27.02 26.98
N ASP A 11 16.32 27.08 28.15
CA ASP A 11 15.37 26.10 28.67
C ASP A 11 14.06 26.08 27.88
N VAL A 12 13.55 27.26 27.49
CA VAL A 12 12.35 27.39 26.65
C VAL A 12 12.63 26.87 25.24
N ALA A 13 13.79 27.20 24.68
CA ALA A 13 14.20 26.70 23.36
C ALA A 13 14.36 25.17 23.35
N MET A 14 14.95 24.60 24.41
CA MET A 14 15.11 23.15 24.56
C MET A 14 13.76 22.45 24.72
N ALA A 15 12.85 23.00 25.52
CA ALA A 15 11.52 22.44 25.71
C ALA A 15 10.69 22.44 24.41
N ARG A 16 10.79 23.50 23.60
CA ARG A 16 10.17 23.53 22.26
C ARG A 16 10.78 22.47 21.34
N TYR A 17 12.11 22.38 21.30
CA TYR A 17 12.81 21.38 20.49
C TYR A 17 12.40 19.96 20.87
N GLU A 18 12.34 19.64 22.17
CA GLU A 18 11.90 18.34 22.64
C GLU A 18 10.44 18.06 22.27
N ALA A 19 9.54 19.04 22.42
CA ALA A 19 8.13 18.88 22.04
C ALA A 19 7.96 18.64 20.53
N GLU A 20 8.67 19.40 19.70
CA GLU A 20 8.69 19.21 18.23
C GLU A 20 9.29 17.84 17.86
N TYR A 21 10.34 17.41 18.56
CA TYR A 21 10.96 16.10 18.36
C TYR A 21 10.00 14.96 18.73
N GLN A 22 9.30 15.07 19.86
CA GLN A 22 8.29 14.08 20.30
C GLN A 22 7.08 14.06 19.36
N GLU A 23 6.63 15.20 18.84
CA GLU A 23 5.59 15.26 17.81
C GLU A 23 6.05 14.59 16.52
N MET A 24 7.29 14.85 16.09
CA MET A 24 7.88 14.22 14.91
C MET A 24 7.99 12.69 15.07
N ILE A 25 8.40 12.21 16.26
CA ILE A 25 8.43 10.77 16.57
C ILE A 25 7.02 10.19 16.62
N GLY A 26 6.07 10.87 17.26
CA GLY A 26 4.68 10.42 17.36
C GLY A 26 3.98 10.32 16.01
N ASN A 27 4.40 11.13 15.04
CA ASN A 27 3.93 11.08 13.66
C ASN A 27 4.78 10.18 12.76
N ALA A 28 5.93 9.69 13.23
CA ALA A 28 6.78 8.81 12.45
C ALA A 28 6.09 7.44 12.33
N ARG A 29 5.87 7.01 11.08
CA ARG A 29 5.33 5.68 10.80
C ARG A 29 6.25 4.61 11.38
N SER A 30 5.65 3.56 11.92
CA SER A 30 6.42 2.40 12.34
C SER A 30 7.03 1.70 11.12
N ALA A 31 8.05 0.87 11.35
CA ALA A 31 8.63 0.04 10.29
C ALA A 31 7.58 -0.93 9.71
N GLU A 32 6.72 -1.51 10.54
CA GLU A 32 5.62 -2.37 10.10
C GLU A 32 4.65 -1.62 9.18
N GLU A 33 4.18 -0.44 9.60
CA GLU A 33 3.26 0.38 8.81
C GLU A 33 3.86 0.75 7.45
N SER A 34 5.14 1.15 7.46
CA SER A 34 5.86 1.52 6.23
C SER A 34 6.03 0.33 5.29
N ALA A 35 6.32 -0.86 5.84
CA ALA A 35 6.44 -2.09 5.06
C ALA A 35 5.09 -2.50 4.43
N LEU A 36 4.00 -2.46 5.21
CA LEU A 36 2.66 -2.79 4.72
C LEU A 36 2.17 -1.83 3.64
N GLU A 37 2.47 -0.54 3.76
CA GLU A 37 2.16 0.45 2.74
C GLU A 37 2.95 0.19 1.45
N LEU A 38 4.25 -0.11 1.55
CA LEU A 38 5.06 -0.50 0.39
C LEU A 38 4.52 -1.76 -0.29
N MET A 39 4.11 -2.78 0.48
CA MET A 39 3.51 -4.00 -0.07
C MET A 39 2.21 -3.69 -0.85
N CYS A 40 1.36 -2.81 -0.29
CA CYS A 40 0.17 -2.31 -0.97
C CYS A 40 0.51 -1.57 -2.28
N ASP A 41 1.51 -0.69 -2.26
CA ASP A 41 1.91 0.08 -3.45
C ASP A 41 2.50 -0.84 -4.54
N LEU A 42 3.23 -1.88 -4.14
CA LEU A 42 3.80 -2.87 -5.06
C LEU A 42 2.73 -3.74 -5.71
N GLU A 43 1.67 -4.12 -4.98
CA GLU A 43 0.50 -4.79 -5.56
C GLU A 43 -0.16 -3.92 -6.64
N ASP A 44 -0.40 -2.64 -6.34
CA ASP A 44 -0.98 -1.70 -7.30
C ASP A 44 -0.12 -1.55 -8.55
N LEU A 45 1.20 -1.40 -8.36
CA LEU A 45 2.14 -1.31 -9.46
C LEU A 45 2.09 -2.58 -10.31
N TRP A 46 2.12 -3.75 -9.67
CA TRP A 46 2.07 -5.05 -10.36
C TRP A 46 0.80 -5.20 -11.19
N LEU A 47 -0.37 -4.93 -10.62
CA LEU A 47 -1.65 -4.98 -11.33
C LEU A 47 -1.71 -3.99 -12.49
N SER A 48 -1.04 -2.84 -12.38
CA SER A 48 -1.01 -1.85 -13.46
C SER A 48 -0.16 -2.28 -14.66
N VAL A 49 0.82 -3.16 -14.45
CA VAL A 49 1.77 -3.61 -15.48
C VAL A 49 1.55 -5.06 -15.94
N ALA A 50 0.77 -5.85 -15.20
CA ALA A 50 0.49 -7.26 -15.47
C ALA A 50 -0.90 -7.44 -16.14
N PRO A 51 -0.96 -7.50 -17.49
CA PRO A 51 -2.23 -7.50 -18.21
C PRO A 51 -3.07 -8.75 -17.89
N GLY A 52 -4.34 -8.52 -17.53
CA GLY A 52 -5.31 -9.59 -17.23
C GLY A 52 -5.14 -10.28 -15.88
N LYS A 53 -4.21 -9.79 -15.03
CA LYS A 53 -4.00 -10.29 -13.68
C LYS A 53 -4.91 -9.60 -12.66
N THR A 54 -5.14 -10.30 -11.56
CA THR A 54 -6.01 -9.88 -10.44
C THR A 54 -5.24 -9.84 -9.11
N SER A 55 -5.82 -9.27 -8.06
CA SER A 55 -5.24 -9.31 -6.71
C SER A 55 -5.01 -10.76 -6.23
N ASP A 56 -5.93 -11.68 -6.54
CA ASP A 56 -5.75 -13.10 -6.24
C ASP A 56 -4.51 -13.70 -6.94
N ASP A 57 -4.23 -13.27 -8.18
CA ASP A 57 -3.01 -13.67 -8.88
C ASP A 57 -1.76 -13.07 -8.22
N PHE A 58 -1.81 -11.82 -7.75
CA PHE A 58 -0.69 -11.22 -7.01
C PHE A 58 -0.42 -12.00 -5.72
N MET A 59 -1.47 -12.32 -4.96
CA MET A 59 -1.34 -13.10 -3.73
C MET A 59 -0.74 -14.47 -3.99
N LYS A 60 -1.14 -15.13 -5.08
CA LYS A 60 -0.62 -16.44 -5.46
C LYS A 60 0.81 -16.39 -6.00
N ASP A 61 1.08 -15.47 -6.92
CA ASP A 61 2.30 -15.48 -7.73
C ASP A 61 3.45 -14.71 -7.04
N VAL A 62 3.13 -13.72 -6.19
CA VAL A 62 4.12 -12.87 -5.50
C VAL A 62 4.11 -13.14 -4.00
N HIS A 63 2.99 -12.93 -3.30
CA HIS A 63 2.99 -12.99 -1.83
C HIS A 63 3.29 -14.40 -1.29
N ARG A 64 2.59 -15.44 -1.79
CA ARG A 64 2.76 -16.82 -1.31
C ARG A 64 4.17 -17.38 -1.51
N MET A 65 4.93 -16.84 -2.46
CA MET A 65 6.34 -17.21 -2.66
C MET A 65 7.13 -16.98 -1.36
N PHE A 66 6.88 -15.86 -0.66
CA PHE A 66 7.58 -15.51 0.57
C PHE A 66 7.03 -16.21 1.82
N ASP A 67 5.76 -16.64 1.80
CA ASP A 67 5.17 -17.39 2.92
C ASP A 67 5.68 -18.84 3.00
N TYR A 68 5.99 -19.46 1.86
CA TYR A 68 6.21 -20.92 1.78
C TYR A 68 7.52 -21.33 1.13
N GLU A 69 8.04 -20.56 0.17
CA GLU A 69 9.19 -20.98 -0.64
C GLU A 69 10.51 -20.41 -0.12
N ASP A 70 10.45 -19.42 0.79
CA ASP A 70 11.59 -18.72 1.37
C ASP A 70 12.65 -18.35 0.31
N PRO A 71 12.25 -17.56 -0.70
CA PRO A 71 13.13 -17.29 -1.83
C PRO A 71 14.33 -16.47 -1.39
N ASP A 72 15.50 -16.83 -1.92
CA ASP A 72 16.72 -16.06 -1.72
C ASP A 72 16.65 -14.74 -2.50
N ILE A 73 16.27 -13.68 -1.79
CA ILE A 73 16.11 -12.33 -2.36
C ILE A 73 17.44 -11.84 -2.95
N GLU A 74 18.57 -12.12 -2.30
CA GLU A 74 19.90 -11.68 -2.77
C GLU A 74 20.28 -12.38 -4.08
N ALA A 75 19.93 -13.66 -4.23
CA ALA A 75 20.09 -14.38 -5.48
C ALA A 75 19.21 -13.80 -6.60
N MET A 76 17.98 -13.37 -6.28
CA MET A 76 17.09 -12.69 -7.23
C MET A 76 17.66 -11.35 -7.69
N GLU A 77 18.22 -10.56 -6.77
CA GLU A 77 18.91 -9.30 -7.09
C GLU A 77 20.07 -9.54 -8.07
N ALA A 78 20.93 -10.51 -7.76
CA ALA A 78 22.08 -10.85 -8.60
C ALA A 78 21.66 -11.28 -10.00
N ALA A 79 20.67 -12.17 -10.11
CA ALA A 79 20.13 -12.63 -11.39
C ALA A 79 19.50 -11.49 -12.20
N TYR A 80 18.81 -10.56 -11.54
CA TYR A 80 18.25 -9.39 -12.19
C TYR A 80 19.36 -8.46 -12.74
N ILE A 81 20.40 -8.19 -11.95
CA ILE A 81 21.52 -7.34 -12.37
C ILE A 81 22.21 -7.92 -13.61
N GLU A 82 22.44 -9.23 -13.65
CA GLU A 82 23.02 -9.91 -14.81
C GLU A 82 22.13 -9.75 -16.07
N THR A 83 20.82 -9.95 -15.91
CA THR A 83 19.83 -9.78 -16.99
C THR A 83 19.78 -8.33 -17.46
N ALA A 84 19.78 -7.36 -16.54
CA ALA A 84 19.65 -5.95 -16.84
C ALA A 84 20.83 -5.41 -17.67
N ASN A 85 22.03 -5.93 -17.44
CA ASN A 85 23.22 -5.58 -18.22
C ASN A 85 23.15 -6.05 -19.69
N THR A 86 22.22 -6.96 -20.02
CA THR A 86 22.15 -7.59 -21.34
C THR A 86 21.12 -6.89 -22.26
N ASP A 87 20.01 -6.37 -21.73
CA ASP A 87 18.94 -5.78 -22.55
C ASP A 87 18.08 -4.72 -21.82
N GLU A 88 18.63 -3.52 -21.59
CA GLU A 88 17.97 -2.44 -20.85
C GLU A 88 16.62 -1.96 -21.44
N ARG A 89 16.37 -2.18 -22.74
CA ARG A 89 15.18 -1.63 -23.42
C ARG A 89 13.91 -2.43 -23.16
N THR A 90 14.02 -3.70 -22.81
CA THR A 90 12.88 -4.61 -22.63
C THR A 90 12.46 -4.77 -21.16
N LEU A 91 13.33 -4.36 -20.21
CA LEU A 91 13.11 -4.53 -18.76
C LEU A 91 11.85 -3.84 -18.23
N GLY A 92 11.40 -2.77 -18.87
CA GLY A 92 10.21 -2.02 -18.45
C GLY A 92 8.88 -2.69 -18.81
N ALA A 93 8.90 -3.72 -19.66
CA ALA A 93 7.71 -4.42 -20.11
C ALA A 93 7.46 -5.69 -19.31
N TRP A 94 6.20 -6.10 -19.21
CA TRP A 94 5.85 -7.44 -18.75
C TRP A 94 6.45 -8.51 -19.69
N PRO A 95 7.02 -9.61 -19.17
CA PRO A 95 7.11 -10.01 -17.76
C PRO A 95 8.39 -9.53 -17.03
N PHE A 96 9.29 -8.80 -17.67
CA PHE A 96 10.60 -8.47 -17.10
C PHE A 96 10.53 -7.52 -15.89
N ILE A 97 9.52 -6.65 -15.85
CA ILE A 97 9.27 -5.77 -14.70
C ILE A 97 8.78 -6.53 -13.45
N ASP A 98 8.38 -7.80 -13.57
CA ASP A 98 7.92 -8.63 -12.46
C ASP A 98 9.03 -8.85 -11.42
N THR A 99 10.26 -9.11 -11.87
CA THR A 99 11.40 -9.40 -11.00
C THR A 99 11.71 -8.27 -10.00
N PRO A 100 11.92 -7.00 -10.41
CA PRO A 100 12.18 -5.92 -9.45
C PRO A 100 11.02 -5.67 -8.49
N ILE A 101 9.76 -5.92 -8.91
CA ILE A 101 8.60 -5.85 -8.01
C ILE A 101 8.67 -6.94 -6.95
N ARG A 102 8.98 -8.18 -7.33
CA ARG A 102 9.14 -9.30 -6.38
C ARG A 102 10.28 -9.06 -5.39
N ILE A 103 11.42 -8.55 -5.85
CA ILE A 103 12.55 -8.21 -4.97
C ILE A 103 12.13 -7.16 -3.95
N ALA A 104 11.49 -6.07 -4.41
CA ALA A 104 10.98 -5.02 -3.52
C ALA A 104 10.00 -5.59 -2.48
N TYR A 105 9.09 -6.47 -2.91
CA TYR A 105 8.11 -7.11 -2.05
C TYR A 105 8.77 -8.02 -1.01
N GLY A 106 9.78 -8.79 -1.41
CA GLY A 106 10.55 -9.65 -0.51
C GLY A 106 11.18 -8.85 0.63
N HIS A 107 11.84 -7.75 0.32
CA HIS A 107 12.41 -6.87 1.35
C HIS A 107 11.33 -6.27 2.26
N ALA A 108 10.20 -5.81 1.71
CA ALA A 108 9.10 -5.28 2.52
C ALA A 108 8.51 -6.36 3.44
N TYR A 109 8.40 -7.60 2.95
CA TYR A 109 7.94 -8.75 3.74
C TYR A 109 8.92 -9.07 4.89
N VAL A 110 10.22 -9.15 4.62
CA VAL A 110 11.25 -9.35 5.65
C VAL A 110 11.24 -8.20 6.67
N ALA A 111 11.05 -6.96 6.23
CA ALA A 111 10.90 -5.80 7.11
C ALA A 111 9.71 -5.94 8.07
N SER A 112 8.54 -6.34 7.54
CA SER A 112 7.34 -6.59 8.33
C SER A 112 7.58 -7.69 9.37
N LEU A 113 8.20 -8.80 8.98
CA LEU A 113 8.55 -9.88 9.90
C LEU A 113 9.54 -9.43 10.98
N ALA A 114 10.56 -8.65 10.64
CA ALA A 114 11.54 -8.12 11.59
C ALA A 114 10.90 -7.13 12.58
N ALA A 115 9.96 -6.31 12.12
CA ALA A 115 9.21 -5.39 12.98
C ALA A 115 8.30 -6.15 13.97
N ILE A 116 7.51 -7.12 13.48
CA ILE A 116 6.48 -7.81 14.27
C ILE A 116 7.09 -8.88 15.18
N ARG A 117 8.00 -9.72 14.67
CA ARG A 117 8.42 -10.95 15.36
C ARG A 117 9.65 -10.78 16.23
N THR A 118 10.61 -9.97 15.82
CA THR A 118 11.90 -9.87 16.50
C THR A 118 12.08 -8.53 17.23
N GLY A 119 11.26 -7.52 16.91
CA GLY A 119 11.44 -6.16 17.41
C GLY A 119 12.76 -5.54 16.93
N ALA A 120 13.36 -6.08 15.86
CA ALA A 120 14.65 -5.65 15.34
C ALA A 120 14.48 -4.41 14.46
N THR A 121 14.11 -3.27 15.06
CA THR A 121 13.76 -2.02 14.37
C THR A 121 14.80 -1.57 13.34
N ASN A 122 16.10 -1.67 13.67
CA ASN A 122 17.18 -1.31 12.74
C ASN A 122 17.21 -2.20 11.49
N MET A 123 17.01 -3.51 11.68
CA MET A 123 16.93 -4.45 10.56
C MET A 123 15.69 -4.14 9.71
N ALA A 124 14.54 -3.93 10.34
CA ALA A 124 13.31 -3.59 9.63
C ALA A 124 13.45 -2.33 8.77
N PHE A 125 14.05 -1.26 9.28
CA PHE A 125 14.30 -0.05 8.50
C PHE A 125 15.35 -0.23 7.39
N ASN A 126 16.38 -1.05 7.60
CA ASN A 126 17.32 -1.38 6.53
C ASN A 126 16.61 -2.10 5.36
N GLU A 127 15.73 -3.04 5.68
CA GLU A 127 14.93 -3.76 4.68
C GLU A 127 13.92 -2.84 3.99
N ILE A 128 13.29 -1.89 4.70
CA ILE A 128 12.44 -0.85 4.09
C ILE A 128 13.21 0.00 3.09
N GLN A 129 14.46 0.37 3.40
CA GLN A 129 15.30 1.13 2.47
C GLN A 129 15.60 0.32 1.20
N ARG A 130 15.93 -0.97 1.33
CA ARG A 130 16.13 -1.87 0.18
C ARG A 130 14.85 -2.04 -0.64
N ALA A 131 13.72 -2.28 0.01
CA ALA A 131 12.41 -2.35 -0.64
C ALA A 131 12.08 -1.07 -1.41
N SER A 132 12.33 0.09 -0.80
CA SER A 132 12.08 1.41 -1.41
C SER A 132 12.96 1.65 -2.64
N LEU A 133 14.22 1.22 -2.60
CA LEU A 133 15.13 1.30 -3.75
C LEU A 133 14.56 0.51 -4.93
N TRP A 134 14.22 -0.76 -4.72
CA TRP A 134 13.68 -1.63 -5.77
C TRP A 134 12.30 -1.20 -6.26
N HIS A 135 11.45 -0.68 -5.37
CA HIS A 135 10.19 -0.06 -5.76
C HIS A 135 10.41 1.15 -6.67
N GLY A 136 11.39 2.01 -6.35
CA GLY A 136 11.79 3.12 -7.20
C GLY A 136 12.30 2.68 -8.59
N ILE A 137 13.09 1.61 -8.63
CA ILE A 137 13.55 0.98 -9.89
C ILE A 137 12.35 0.50 -10.70
N ALA A 138 11.42 -0.25 -10.09
CA ALA A 138 10.23 -0.76 -10.76
C ALA A 138 9.33 0.37 -11.31
N ILE A 139 9.11 1.45 -10.54
CA ILE A 139 8.41 2.65 -11.03
C ILE A 139 9.14 3.30 -12.21
N GLY A 140 10.48 3.39 -12.14
CA GLY A 140 11.28 3.94 -13.22
C GLY A 140 11.10 3.13 -14.52
N LEU A 141 11.15 1.82 -14.40
CA LEU A 141 11.00 0.86 -15.49
C LEU A 141 9.59 0.84 -16.08
N SER A 142 8.53 0.90 -15.26
CA SER A 142 7.15 0.92 -15.78
C SER A 142 6.92 2.14 -16.69
N ARG A 143 7.55 3.27 -16.37
CA ARG A 143 7.48 4.49 -17.19
C ARG A 143 8.24 4.39 -18.50
N THR A 144 9.35 3.65 -18.55
CA THR A 144 10.12 3.48 -19.79
C THR A 144 9.48 2.43 -20.70
N GLY A 145 8.98 1.32 -20.13
CA GLY A 145 8.24 0.28 -20.86
C GLY A 145 6.95 0.79 -21.50
N ALA A 146 6.24 1.71 -20.83
CA ALA A 146 5.03 2.35 -21.37
C ALA A 146 5.27 3.24 -22.61
N ARG A 147 6.53 3.56 -22.98
CA ARG A 147 6.84 4.40 -24.15
C ARG A 147 6.78 3.66 -25.50
N GLY A 148 6.42 2.37 -25.50
CA GLY A 148 6.48 1.51 -26.68
C GLY A 148 5.46 1.78 -27.78
N THR A 149 4.22 2.19 -27.48
CA THR A 149 3.17 2.33 -28.53
C THR A 149 2.06 3.34 -28.26
N GLU A 150 1.89 3.84 -27.02
CA GLU A 150 0.88 4.86 -26.70
C GLU A 150 1.43 5.91 -25.73
N ARG A 151 0.77 7.07 -25.67
CA ARG A 151 1.18 8.23 -24.87
C ARG A 151 1.54 7.76 -23.44
N PRO A 152 2.72 8.13 -22.90
CA PRO A 152 3.14 7.68 -21.58
C PRO A 152 2.10 8.10 -20.55
N LYS A 153 1.47 7.11 -19.89
CA LYS A 153 0.54 7.34 -18.78
C LYS A 153 1.27 8.13 -17.69
N SER A 154 0.68 9.23 -17.23
CA SER A 154 1.23 10.02 -16.13
C SER A 154 1.09 9.26 -14.80
N ILE A 155 1.83 9.68 -13.75
CA ILE A 155 1.64 9.15 -12.38
C ILE A 155 0.18 9.26 -11.97
N ALA A 156 -0.49 10.36 -12.35
CA ALA A 156 -1.89 10.55 -12.06
C ALA A 156 -2.79 9.55 -12.80
N ASP A 157 -2.39 9.04 -13.97
CA ASP A 157 -3.16 8.04 -14.71
C ASP A 157 -2.95 6.64 -14.13
N VAL A 158 -1.70 6.26 -13.79
CA VAL A 158 -1.41 4.99 -13.12
C VAL A 158 -2.08 4.94 -11.75
N ALA A 159 -1.96 6.01 -10.95
CA ALA A 159 -2.64 6.11 -9.66
C ALA A 159 -4.17 6.13 -9.82
N ARG A 160 -4.70 6.73 -10.89
CA ARG A 160 -6.14 6.70 -11.18
C ARG A 160 -6.60 5.30 -11.58
N ASP A 161 -5.86 4.59 -12.41
CA ASP A 161 -6.17 3.21 -12.83
C ASP A 161 -6.13 2.26 -11.64
N ALA A 162 -5.08 2.34 -10.81
CA ALA A 162 -4.96 1.59 -9.56
C ALA A 162 -6.08 1.95 -8.56
N ALA A 163 -6.38 3.24 -8.39
CA ALA A 163 -7.49 3.69 -7.57
C ALA A 163 -8.84 3.23 -8.14
N ILE A 164 -9.03 3.16 -9.46
CA ILE A 164 -10.23 2.62 -10.10
C ILE A 164 -10.34 1.12 -9.80
N ALA A 165 -9.24 0.37 -9.90
CA ALA A 165 -9.18 -1.05 -9.58
C ALA A 165 -9.53 -1.30 -8.10
N ARG A 166 -8.86 -0.65 -7.14
CA ARG A 166 -9.18 -0.71 -5.70
C ARG A 166 -10.59 -0.24 -5.39
N ASN A 167 -11.07 0.79 -6.09
CA ASN A 167 -12.44 1.24 -5.92
C ASN A 167 -13.45 0.26 -6.53
N SER A 168 -13.08 -0.60 -7.47
CA SER A 168 -14.02 -1.57 -8.04
C SER A 168 -14.42 -2.62 -7.00
N GLU A 169 -13.48 -3.12 -6.20
CA GLU A 169 -13.75 -4.02 -5.07
C GLU A 169 -14.51 -3.32 -3.96
N ASN A 170 -14.07 -2.12 -3.56
CA ASN A 170 -14.77 -1.33 -2.55
C ASN A 170 -16.20 -0.95 -2.99
N ARG A 171 -16.43 -0.74 -4.30
CA ARG A 171 -17.76 -0.53 -4.88
C ARG A 171 -18.57 -1.81 -4.85
N ALA A 172 -17.99 -2.96 -5.17
CA ALA A 172 -18.67 -4.25 -5.08
C ALA A 172 -19.08 -4.56 -3.63
N ILE A 173 -18.17 -4.40 -2.67
CA ILE A 173 -18.41 -4.55 -1.23
C ILE A 173 -19.53 -3.60 -0.77
N LYS A 174 -19.47 -2.33 -1.18
CA LYS A 174 -20.53 -1.37 -0.88
C LYS A 174 -21.85 -1.77 -1.52
N GLN A 175 -21.87 -2.24 -2.76
CA GLN A 175 -23.08 -2.63 -3.45
C GLN A 175 -23.73 -3.83 -2.78
N SER A 176 -22.97 -4.89 -2.50
CA SER A 176 -23.45 -6.06 -1.75
C SER A 176 -24.00 -5.67 -0.37
N ALA A 177 -23.39 -4.67 0.29
CA ALA A 177 -23.89 -4.15 1.54
C ALA A 177 -25.24 -3.43 1.41
N LEU A 178 -25.45 -2.68 0.33
CA LEU A 178 -26.72 -1.98 0.05
C LEU A 178 -27.82 -2.96 -0.36
N ASP A 179 -27.50 -3.95 -1.20
CA ASP A 179 -28.44 -5.00 -1.62
C ASP A 179 -28.92 -5.80 -0.40
N TRP A 180 -28.01 -6.14 0.52
CA TRP A 180 -28.40 -6.82 1.76
C TRP A 180 -29.34 -5.96 2.63
N LEU A 181 -29.09 -4.64 2.72
CA LEU A 181 -29.95 -3.72 3.47
C LEU A 181 -31.33 -3.57 2.81
N ASP A 182 -31.41 -3.56 1.48
CA ASP A 182 -32.68 -3.53 0.75
C ASP A 182 -33.59 -4.70 1.14
N GLU A 183 -32.99 -5.87 1.30
CA GLU A 183 -33.70 -7.10 1.64
C GLU A 183 -34.01 -7.22 3.14
N HIS A 184 -33.05 -6.92 4.03
CA HIS A 184 -33.12 -7.34 5.45
C HIS A 184 -33.31 -6.18 6.44
N PHE A 185 -33.29 -4.91 6.01
CA PHE A 185 -33.37 -3.79 6.96
C PHE A 185 -34.68 -3.78 7.77
N HIS A 186 -35.78 -4.28 7.20
CA HIS A 186 -37.07 -4.39 7.88
C HIS A 186 -37.04 -5.32 9.11
N GLU A 187 -36.06 -6.22 9.20
CA GLU A 187 -35.86 -7.14 10.34
C GLU A 187 -34.92 -6.56 11.41
N CYS A 188 -34.29 -5.42 11.13
CA CYS A 188 -33.34 -4.77 12.01
C CYS A 188 -34.07 -3.84 12.98
N LYS A 189 -33.69 -3.90 14.27
CA LYS A 189 -34.34 -3.10 15.33
C LYS A 189 -33.93 -1.63 15.30
N SER A 190 -32.76 -1.34 14.75
CA SER A 190 -32.17 -0.01 14.64
C SER A 190 -31.10 0.00 13.54
N MET A 191 -30.64 1.20 13.16
CA MET A 191 -29.50 1.34 12.24
C MET A 191 -28.21 0.71 12.79
N ASP A 192 -28.03 0.72 14.12
CA ASP A 192 -26.86 0.16 14.77
C ASP A 192 -26.92 -1.38 14.83
N ASP A 193 -28.12 -1.95 14.98
CA ASP A 193 -28.36 -3.40 14.81
C ASP A 193 -28.09 -3.82 13.36
N ALA A 194 -28.59 -3.06 12.38
CA ALA A 194 -28.31 -3.30 10.97
C ALA A 194 -26.80 -3.27 10.69
N ALA A 195 -26.06 -2.29 11.21
CA ALA A 195 -24.62 -2.19 11.07
C ALA A 195 -23.89 -3.39 11.70
N ALA A 196 -24.29 -3.82 12.91
CA ALA A 196 -23.70 -4.97 13.61
C ALA A 196 -23.96 -6.30 12.90
N ARG A 197 -25.10 -6.44 12.20
CA ARG A 197 -25.38 -7.61 11.37
C ARG A 197 -24.62 -7.55 10.06
N LEU A 198 -24.55 -6.37 9.44
CA LEU A 198 -23.84 -6.15 8.18
C LEU A 198 -22.34 -6.50 8.29
N THR A 199 -21.69 -6.22 9.43
CA THR A 199 -20.30 -6.64 9.67
C THR A 199 -20.08 -8.15 9.70
N LYS A 200 -21.15 -8.96 9.83
CA LYS A 200 -21.07 -10.42 9.75
C LYS A 200 -21.22 -10.96 8.33
N ILE A 201 -21.73 -10.13 7.42
CA ILE A 201 -22.01 -10.49 6.02
C ILE A 201 -20.91 -9.94 5.11
N VAL A 202 -20.51 -8.70 5.35
CA VAL A 202 -19.54 -7.98 4.55
C VAL A 202 -18.29 -7.74 5.41
N PRO A 203 -17.07 -8.01 4.90
CA PRO A 203 -15.83 -7.90 5.68
C PRO A 203 -15.41 -6.43 5.84
N VAL A 204 -16.21 -5.66 6.59
CA VAL A 204 -15.96 -4.25 6.89
C VAL A 204 -16.04 -4.01 8.40
N VAL A 205 -15.26 -3.05 8.88
CA VAL A 205 -15.33 -2.62 10.27
C VAL A 205 -16.67 -1.94 10.58
N PHE A 206 -17.11 -2.01 11.84
CA PHE A 206 -18.42 -1.50 12.29
C PHE A 206 -18.68 -0.04 11.89
N ARG A 207 -17.66 0.83 11.97
CA ARG A 207 -17.77 2.23 11.57
C ARG A 207 -18.13 2.39 10.09
N THR A 208 -17.54 1.58 9.22
CA THR A 208 -17.81 1.56 7.78
C THR A 208 -19.20 1.02 7.50
N ALA A 209 -19.58 -0.09 8.16
CA ALA A 209 -20.94 -0.63 8.08
C ALA A 209 -22.00 0.40 8.47
N ARG A 210 -21.83 1.11 9.58
CA ARG A 210 -22.74 2.18 10.02
C ARG A 210 -22.87 3.29 8.97
N ARG A 211 -21.77 3.68 8.34
CA ARG A 211 -21.78 4.68 7.26
C ARG A 211 -22.58 4.20 6.04
N TYR A 212 -22.51 2.92 5.69
CA TYR A 212 -23.32 2.35 4.62
C TYR A 212 -24.81 2.36 4.96
N VAL A 213 -25.18 1.98 6.18
CA VAL A 213 -26.58 2.02 6.66
C VAL A 213 -27.15 3.45 6.61
N THR A 214 -26.37 4.44 7.06
CA THR A 214 -26.78 5.85 6.98
C THR A 214 -26.95 6.30 5.53
N TYR A 215 -26.01 5.96 4.65
CA TYR A 215 -26.10 6.30 3.23
C TYR A 215 -27.33 5.67 2.57
N TRP A 216 -27.59 4.39 2.85
CA TRP A 216 -28.76 3.66 2.38
C TRP A 216 -30.07 4.33 2.81
N SER A 217 -30.20 4.66 4.10
CA SER A 217 -31.40 5.31 4.64
C SER A 217 -31.66 6.67 3.99
N LEU A 218 -30.62 7.45 3.73
CA LEU A 218 -30.74 8.74 3.06
C LEU A 218 -31.10 8.60 1.57
N SER A 219 -30.72 7.49 0.93
CA SER A 219 -31.01 7.26 -0.50
C SER A 219 -32.45 6.83 -0.79
N ARG A 220 -33.21 6.47 0.26
CA ARG A 220 -34.60 6.01 0.17
C ARG A 220 -35.62 7.03 0.71
N HIS A 221 -35.15 8.21 1.09
CA HIS A 221 -35.95 9.39 1.43
C HIS A 221 -35.86 10.42 0.32
#